data_AF-A0A0F9V0B2-F1
#
_entry.id   AF-A0A0F9V0B2-F1
#
_cell.length_a   1.000
_cell.length_b   1.000
_cell.length_c   1.000
_cell.angle_alpha   90.00
_cell.angle_beta   90.00
_cell.angle_gamma   90.00
#
_symmetry.space_group_name_H-M   'P 1'
#
loop_
_entity.id
_entity.type
_entity.pdbx_description
1 polymer ?
#
loop_
_entity_poly.entity_id
_entity_poly.type
_entity_poly.pdbx_seq_one_letter_code
_entity_poly.pdbx_strand_id
1 'polypeptide(L)'
;MFGNIDKSKGYLFSSFSLQDILTQQTQKLRQEVEALEANRLLNTAPEDLKQYLVQKYYVEPLILRREDWYADTAEVQVDVRYDSRRFIRDTGRPVYAPGERVDVYVPFEGDPELFYAHANQFSSNPPRAVVNKTDLLFRYDSPSDAPLVDVRSSVERVLNEIEQYLALQRAMIQAYNQGLANQSAQCIEQRRTRLLAQSERVAALGIPVRRREDAPKTYAVPTVQKKAAPKLPPASAMPFKPEPTWAMEQYEQALRIMQDMAIVMERSPEAFKSMNEEALRQHFLVQLNGQFEGKATGETFNMSGKTDILLREADRNVFIAECKFWKGPKAFKEAIDQLLGYTTWRDGKTAILVFNRGIDTTTVMNGIDARVKEHPNFKRAVTWSHESGFRYVLRANDDAGRELILTVLIFHVPA
;
A
#
# COMPACT_ATOMS: atom_id res chain seq x y z
N MET A 1 -26.99 -14.98 17.45
CA MET A 1 -27.06 -16.46 17.55
C MET A 1 -27.45 -16.93 16.16
N PHE A 2 -26.46 -17.12 15.27
CA PHE A 2 -26.70 -17.39 13.84
C PHE A 2 -26.62 -18.89 13.63
N GLY A 3 -27.71 -19.48 13.14
CA GLY A 3 -27.80 -20.91 12.89
C GLY A 3 -26.80 -21.33 11.82
N ASN A 4 -25.81 -22.12 12.20
CA ASN A 4 -24.95 -22.82 11.25
C ASN A 4 -25.85 -23.70 10.38
N ILE A 5 -26.00 -23.36 9.10
CA ILE A 5 -26.52 -24.30 8.12
C ILE A 5 -25.53 -25.46 8.11
N ASP A 6 -26.07 -26.67 8.28
CA ASP A 6 -25.27 -27.88 8.30
C ASP A 6 -24.54 -28.04 6.95
N LYS A 7 -23.21 -27.87 6.97
CA LYS A 7 -22.33 -28.01 5.80
C LYS A 7 -22.47 -29.39 5.14
N SER A 8 -23.01 -30.40 5.85
CA SER A 8 -23.32 -31.72 5.31
C SER A 8 -24.39 -31.72 4.21
N LYS A 9 -25.26 -30.69 4.17
CA LYS A 9 -26.34 -30.59 3.17
C LYS A 9 -25.87 -30.02 1.83
N GLY A 10 -24.62 -29.53 1.74
CA GLY A 10 -23.99 -29.08 0.50
C GLY A 10 -24.55 -27.78 -0.09
N TYR A 11 -25.34 -26.99 0.65
CA TYR A 11 -25.84 -25.71 0.16
C TYR A 11 -24.73 -24.66 0.09
N LEU A 12 -24.46 -24.16 -1.11
CA LEU A 12 -23.57 -23.03 -1.32
C LEU A 12 -24.33 -21.72 -1.10
N PHE A 13 -23.60 -20.61 -0.90
CA PHE A 13 -24.09 -19.24 -0.84
C PHE A 13 -25.34 -19.05 0.03
N SER A 14 -25.34 -19.62 1.24
CA SER A 14 -26.55 -19.67 2.09
C SER A 14 -26.30 -19.39 3.57
N SER A 15 -25.08 -19.54 4.07
CA SER A 15 -24.82 -19.59 5.52
C SER A 15 -24.57 -18.23 6.14
N PHE A 16 -23.79 -17.37 5.48
CA PHE A 16 -23.34 -16.09 6.04
C PHE A 16 -23.52 -14.95 5.05
N SER A 17 -23.77 -13.74 5.55
CA SER A 17 -23.78 -12.54 4.71
C SER A 17 -22.35 -12.12 4.36
N LEU A 18 -22.03 -12.02 3.06
CA LEU A 18 -20.74 -11.49 2.62
C LEU A 18 -20.55 -10.03 3.09
N GLN A 19 -21.62 -9.24 3.12
CA GLN A 19 -21.56 -7.86 3.60
C GLN A 19 -21.10 -7.78 5.07
N ASP A 20 -21.54 -8.71 5.91
CA ASP A 20 -21.16 -8.73 7.32
C ASP A 20 -19.69 -9.12 7.48
N ILE A 21 -19.21 -10.09 6.69
CA ILE A 21 -17.79 -10.49 6.66
C ILE A 21 -16.91 -9.30 6.26
N LEU A 22 -17.26 -8.60 5.17
CA LEU A 22 -16.50 -7.43 4.70
C LEU A 22 -16.51 -6.29 5.73
N THR A 23 -17.66 -6.05 6.36
CA THR A 23 -17.81 -5.05 7.43
C THR A 23 -16.93 -5.40 8.64
N GLN A 24 -16.91 -6.67 9.04
CA GLN A 24 -16.07 -7.16 10.14
C GLN A 24 -14.58 -7.01 9.80
N GLN A 25 -14.16 -7.24 8.56
CA GLN A 25 -12.79 -7.00 8.14
C GLN A 25 -12.40 -5.52 8.23
N THR A 26 -13.25 -4.59 7.79
CA THR A 26 -13.04 -3.15 8.00
C THR A 26 -12.93 -2.79 9.49
N GLN A 27 -13.75 -3.41 10.35
CA GLN A 27 -13.66 -3.18 11.80
C GLN A 27 -12.34 -3.70 12.38
N LYS A 28 -11.88 -4.88 11.98
CA LYS A 28 -10.57 -5.43 12.39
C LYS A 28 -9.43 -4.50 11.95
N LEU A 29 -9.48 -3.98 10.72
CA LEU A 29 -8.51 -3.01 10.21
C LEU A 29 -8.44 -1.78 11.11
N ARG A 30 -9.60 -1.20 11.44
CA ARG A 30 -9.68 -0.04 12.36
C ARG A 30 -9.11 -0.35 13.74
N GLN A 31 -9.46 -1.52 14.29
CA GLN A 31 -8.96 -1.96 15.59
C GLN A 31 -7.45 -2.15 15.59
N GLU A 32 -6.88 -2.69 14.50
CA GLU A 32 -5.43 -2.84 14.38
C GLU A 32 -4.72 -1.47 14.36
N VAL A 33 -5.25 -0.50 13.62
CA VAL A 33 -4.71 0.88 13.62
C VAL A 33 -4.77 1.51 15.01
N GLU A 34 -5.87 1.33 15.75
CA GLU A 34 -5.99 1.84 17.12
C GLU A 34 -5.05 1.14 18.11
N ALA A 35 -4.79 -0.15 17.90
CA ALA A 35 -3.92 -0.97 18.76
C ALA A 35 -2.42 -0.77 18.49
N LEU A 36 -2.05 -0.16 17.36
CA LEU A 36 -0.66 0.18 17.09
C LEU A 36 -0.11 1.13 18.17
N GLU A 37 1.10 0.82 18.63
CA GLU A 37 1.82 1.67 19.59
C GLU A 37 2.05 3.06 18.99
N ALA A 38 1.84 4.10 19.80
CA ALA A 38 1.76 5.48 19.34
C ALA A 38 3.05 5.96 18.67
N ASN A 39 4.23 5.69 19.26
CA ASN A 39 5.50 6.06 18.65
C ASN A 39 5.70 5.34 17.32
N ARG A 40 5.40 4.04 17.26
CA ARG A 40 5.51 3.23 16.05
C ARG A 40 4.64 3.78 14.92
N LEU A 41 3.38 4.11 15.21
CA LEU A 41 2.45 4.65 14.23
C LEU A 41 2.89 6.03 13.72
N LEU A 42 3.45 6.88 14.60
CA LEU A 42 3.93 8.21 14.23
C LEU A 42 5.26 8.16 13.43
N ASN A 43 6.15 7.24 13.78
CA ASN A 43 7.46 7.02 13.13
C ASN A 43 7.43 6.18 11.85
N THR A 44 6.29 5.59 11.48
CA THR A 44 6.17 4.82 10.23
C THR A 44 5.52 5.69 9.15
N ALA A 45 6.05 5.63 7.93
CA ALA A 45 5.46 6.35 6.79
C ALA A 45 3.99 5.93 6.59
N PRO A 46 3.03 6.88 6.49
CA PRO A 46 1.62 6.56 6.30
C PRO A 46 1.35 5.69 5.07
N GLU A 47 2.11 5.88 4.00
CA GLU A 47 1.99 5.11 2.77
C GLU A 47 2.40 3.64 2.95
N ASP A 48 3.47 3.37 3.71
CA ASP A 48 3.92 2.00 4.00
C ASP A 48 2.91 1.27 4.90
N LEU A 49 2.36 1.97 5.91
CA LEU A 49 1.28 1.42 6.74
C LEU A 49 0.03 1.13 5.92
N LYS A 50 -0.32 2.04 4.99
CA LYS A 50 -1.45 1.85 4.08
C LYS A 50 -1.26 0.61 3.21
N GLN A 51 -0.09 0.44 2.60
CA GLN A 51 0.22 -0.74 1.78
C GLN A 51 0.12 -2.03 2.60
N TYR A 52 0.68 -2.05 3.81
CA TYR A 52 0.57 -3.18 4.73
C TYR A 52 -0.88 -3.53 5.06
N LEU A 53 -1.71 -2.55 5.42
CA LEU A 53 -3.11 -2.78 5.76
C LEU A 53 -3.93 -3.24 4.54
N VAL A 54 -3.72 -2.61 3.38
CA VAL A 54 -4.38 -3.03 2.13
C VAL A 54 -4.02 -4.46 1.80
N GLN A 55 -2.74 -4.84 1.86
CA GLN A 55 -2.32 -6.21 1.59
C GLN A 55 -2.87 -7.22 2.60
N LYS A 56 -2.93 -6.85 3.89
CA LYS A 56 -3.39 -7.74 4.96
C LYS A 56 -4.89 -7.98 4.94
N TYR A 57 -5.67 -6.95 4.61
CA TYR A 57 -7.13 -7.00 4.61
C TYR A 57 -7.72 -7.18 3.21
N TYR A 58 -6.89 -7.39 2.20
CA TYR A 58 -7.34 -7.74 0.86
C TYR A 58 -8.11 -9.06 0.91
N VAL A 59 -9.30 -9.07 0.32
CA VAL A 59 -10.10 -10.29 0.18
C VAL A 59 -9.94 -10.81 -1.24
N GLU A 60 -9.33 -11.98 -1.39
CA GLU A 60 -9.19 -12.64 -2.69
C GLU A 60 -10.55 -13.22 -3.13
N PRO A 61 -11.08 -12.85 -4.31
CA PRO A 61 -12.31 -13.42 -4.82
C PRO A 61 -12.11 -14.88 -5.24
N LEU A 62 -13.16 -15.70 -5.10
CA LEU A 62 -13.16 -17.07 -5.60
C LEU A 62 -13.08 -17.12 -7.13
N ILE A 63 -12.27 -18.05 -7.64
CA ILE A 63 -12.11 -18.34 -9.06
C ILE A 63 -12.25 -19.84 -9.28
N LEU A 64 -13.19 -20.27 -10.12
CA LEU A 64 -13.31 -21.66 -10.54
C LEU A 64 -12.36 -21.95 -11.70
N ARG A 65 -11.65 -23.07 -11.62
CA ARG A 65 -10.81 -23.61 -12.69
C ARG A 65 -11.60 -24.64 -13.49
N ARG A 66 -12.60 -24.15 -14.23
CA ARG A 66 -13.56 -24.98 -14.97
C ARG A 66 -12.92 -25.90 -16.01
N GLU A 67 -11.82 -25.46 -16.61
CA GLU A 67 -11.10 -26.23 -17.64
C GLU A 67 -10.30 -27.40 -17.05
N ASP A 68 -10.04 -27.37 -15.73
CA ASP A 68 -9.17 -28.31 -15.03
C ASP A 68 -9.97 -29.34 -14.21
N TRP A 69 -11.28 -29.47 -14.45
CA TRP A 69 -12.11 -30.47 -13.79
C TRP A 69 -11.77 -31.91 -14.21
N TYR A 70 -11.96 -32.85 -13.30
CA TYR A 70 -11.72 -34.28 -13.53
C TYR A 70 -12.79 -35.12 -12.84
N ALA A 71 -12.92 -36.38 -13.25
CA ALA A 71 -13.92 -37.29 -12.69
C ALA A 71 -13.28 -38.62 -12.29
N ASP A 72 -13.71 -39.14 -11.14
CA ASP A 72 -13.44 -40.50 -10.70
C ASP A 72 -14.74 -41.30 -10.74
N THR A 73 -14.63 -42.59 -11.06
CA THR A 73 -15.75 -43.53 -11.00
C THR A 73 -15.48 -44.68 -10.05
N ALA A 74 -16.53 -45.16 -9.39
CA ALA A 74 -16.46 -46.28 -8.46
C ALA A 74 -17.74 -47.12 -8.49
N GLU A 75 -17.60 -48.44 -8.37
CA GLU A 75 -18.74 -49.33 -8.16
C GLU A 75 -19.23 -49.20 -6.71
N VAL A 76 -20.53 -48.95 -6.53
CA VAL A 76 -21.14 -48.69 -5.22
C VAL A 76 -22.51 -49.37 -5.09
N GLN A 77 -22.97 -49.51 -3.85
CA GLN A 77 -24.36 -49.87 -3.56
C GLN A 77 -25.21 -48.61 -3.46
N VAL A 78 -26.11 -48.40 -4.42
CA VAL A 78 -26.99 -47.23 -4.50
C VAL A 78 -28.30 -47.53 -3.80
N ASP A 79 -28.73 -46.64 -2.92
CA ASP A 79 -30.03 -46.75 -2.25
C ASP A 79 -31.16 -46.33 -3.19
N VAL A 80 -31.92 -47.30 -3.68
CA VAL A 80 -32.98 -47.12 -4.67
C VAL A 80 -34.36 -46.97 -4.04
N ARG A 81 -34.49 -46.80 -2.71
CA ARG A 81 -35.79 -46.77 -2.01
C ARG A 81 -36.80 -45.72 -2.50
N TYR A 82 -36.32 -44.69 -3.22
CA TYR A 82 -37.13 -43.62 -3.80
C TYR A 82 -37.17 -43.63 -5.33
N ASP A 83 -36.66 -44.68 -5.99
CA ASP A 83 -36.72 -44.80 -7.45
C ASP A 83 -38.14 -45.16 -7.91
N SER A 84 -38.81 -44.23 -8.59
CA SER A 84 -40.19 -44.37 -9.06
C SER A 84 -40.39 -45.46 -10.12
N ARG A 85 -39.30 -45.98 -10.70
CA ARG A 85 -39.33 -47.07 -11.69
C ARG A 85 -39.29 -48.46 -11.04
N ARG A 86 -39.14 -48.53 -9.71
CA ARG A 86 -39.07 -49.79 -8.96
C ARG A 86 -40.27 -49.92 -8.03
N PHE A 87 -40.86 -51.11 -8.00
CA PHE A 87 -41.86 -51.43 -6.99
C PHE A 87 -41.18 -51.77 -5.66
N ILE A 88 -41.20 -50.82 -4.71
CA ILE A 88 -40.59 -50.96 -3.39
C ILE A 88 -41.68 -50.89 -2.33
N ARG A 89 -41.89 -52.01 -1.62
CA ARG A 89 -43.00 -52.17 -0.68
C ARG A 89 -42.81 -51.44 0.66
N ASP A 90 -41.56 -51.26 1.09
CA ASP A 90 -41.19 -50.64 2.36
C ASP A 90 -40.05 -49.65 2.14
N THR A 91 -40.36 -48.35 2.17
CA THR A 91 -39.41 -47.25 2.01
C THR A 91 -38.84 -46.74 3.35
N GLY A 92 -39.25 -47.36 4.47
CA GLY A 92 -38.75 -47.04 5.81
C GLY A 92 -37.31 -47.50 6.04
N ARG A 93 -36.77 -48.37 5.18
CA ARG A 93 -35.39 -48.87 5.22
C ARG A 93 -34.68 -48.70 3.87
N PRO A 94 -33.33 -48.59 3.88
CA PRO A 94 -32.55 -48.59 2.64
C PRO A 94 -32.78 -49.85 1.81
N VAL A 95 -32.85 -49.69 0.49
CA VAL A 95 -32.88 -50.80 -0.47
C VAL A 95 -31.73 -50.58 -1.43
N TYR A 96 -30.71 -51.44 -1.38
CA TYR A 96 -29.49 -51.26 -2.16
C TYR A 96 -29.54 -52.05 -3.48
N ALA A 97 -29.04 -51.43 -4.55
CA ALA A 97 -28.76 -52.07 -5.83
C ALA A 97 -27.32 -51.74 -6.26
N PRO A 98 -26.63 -52.65 -6.97
CA PRO A 98 -25.36 -52.33 -7.62
C PRO A 98 -25.51 -51.13 -8.57
N GLY A 99 -24.51 -50.27 -8.57
CA GLY A 99 -24.49 -49.09 -9.41
C GLY A 99 -23.11 -48.46 -9.49
N GLU A 100 -23.06 -47.34 -10.18
CA GLU A 100 -21.85 -46.54 -10.40
C GLU A 100 -22.00 -45.19 -9.70
N ARG A 101 -20.93 -44.78 -9.02
CA ARG A 101 -20.73 -43.41 -8.55
C ARG A 101 -19.80 -42.70 -9.51
N VAL A 102 -20.20 -41.51 -9.93
CA VAL A 102 -19.35 -40.55 -10.64
C VAL A 102 -19.14 -39.35 -9.74
N ASP A 103 -17.89 -39.15 -9.32
CA ASP A 103 -17.46 -38.01 -8.52
C ASP A 103 -16.72 -37.03 -9.44
N VAL A 104 -17.29 -35.85 -9.69
CA VAL A 104 -16.69 -34.79 -10.50
C VAL A 104 -16.08 -33.73 -9.59
N TYR A 105 -14.80 -33.47 -9.77
CA TYR A 105 -14.03 -32.50 -9.00
C TYR A 105 -13.74 -31.27 -9.87
N VAL A 106 -14.04 -30.08 -9.35
CA VAL A 106 -13.79 -28.80 -10.01
C VAL A 106 -12.88 -27.95 -9.13
N PRO A 107 -11.60 -27.79 -9.50
CA PRO A 107 -10.66 -27.00 -8.71
C PRO A 107 -11.05 -25.52 -8.62
N PHE A 108 -10.64 -24.87 -7.54
CA PHE A 108 -10.85 -23.43 -7.35
C PHE A 108 -9.68 -22.76 -6.63
N GLU A 109 -9.62 -21.44 -6.74
CA GLU A 109 -8.70 -20.57 -6.01
C GLU A 109 -9.47 -19.61 -5.11
N GLY A 110 -8.85 -19.23 -3.99
CA GLY A 110 -9.41 -18.37 -2.96
C GLY A 110 -9.80 -19.14 -1.69
N ASP A 111 -10.46 -18.45 -0.77
CA ASP A 111 -10.87 -19.02 0.51
C ASP A 111 -12.17 -19.85 0.36
N PRO A 112 -12.16 -21.18 0.65
CA PRO A 112 -13.36 -22.01 0.58
C PRO A 112 -14.52 -21.53 1.45
N GLU A 113 -14.26 -20.75 2.51
CA GLU A 113 -15.34 -20.22 3.35
C GLU A 113 -16.26 -19.27 2.57
N LEU A 114 -15.77 -18.63 1.50
CA LEU A 114 -16.57 -17.74 0.65
C LEU A 114 -17.67 -18.48 -0.11
N PHE A 115 -17.56 -19.79 -0.34
CA PHE A 115 -18.65 -20.59 -0.94
C PHE A 115 -19.87 -20.68 -0.04
N TYR A 116 -19.75 -20.35 1.25
CA TYR A 116 -20.87 -20.33 2.19
C TYR A 116 -21.41 -18.91 2.42
N ALA A 117 -20.70 -17.89 1.96
CA ALA A 117 -21.13 -16.50 2.05
C ALA A 117 -22.11 -16.18 0.91
N HIS A 118 -23.17 -15.42 1.14
CA HIS A 118 -24.09 -14.99 0.09
C HIS A 118 -23.93 -13.49 -0.18
N ALA A 119 -24.15 -13.09 -1.42
CA ALA A 119 -24.28 -11.68 -1.78
C ALA A 119 -25.60 -11.10 -1.24
N ASN A 120 -25.77 -9.78 -1.33
CA ASN A 120 -27.01 -9.12 -0.92
C ASN A 120 -28.22 -9.60 -1.76
N GLN A 121 -27.98 -10.00 -3.01
CA GLN A 121 -28.94 -10.68 -3.87
C GLN A 121 -28.69 -12.19 -3.78
N PHE A 122 -29.71 -12.94 -3.34
CA PHE A 122 -29.64 -14.39 -3.21
C PHE A 122 -30.97 -15.05 -3.58
N SER A 123 -30.95 -16.35 -3.90
CA SER A 123 -32.14 -17.16 -4.14
C SER A 123 -32.42 -18.09 -2.96
N SER A 124 -33.69 -18.46 -2.79
CA SER A 124 -34.13 -19.48 -1.83
C SER A 124 -33.78 -20.92 -2.27
N ASN A 125 -33.36 -21.12 -3.51
CA ASN A 125 -32.85 -22.39 -4.02
C ASN A 125 -31.40 -22.21 -4.52
N PRO A 126 -30.41 -22.15 -3.62
CA PRO A 126 -29.03 -21.97 -4.02
C PRO A 126 -28.42 -23.28 -4.57
N PRO A 127 -27.36 -23.18 -5.39
CA PRO A 127 -26.68 -24.35 -5.94
C PRO A 127 -26.05 -25.19 -4.83
N ARG A 128 -25.82 -26.47 -5.14
CA ARG A 128 -25.30 -27.45 -4.19
C ARG A 128 -24.03 -28.12 -4.70
N ALA A 129 -23.03 -28.18 -3.83
CA ALA A 129 -21.82 -28.97 -4.03
C ALA A 129 -21.16 -29.25 -2.67
N VAL A 130 -20.32 -30.28 -2.61
CA VAL A 130 -19.45 -30.49 -1.46
C VAL A 130 -18.19 -29.66 -1.65
N VAL A 131 -17.89 -28.78 -0.70
CA VAL A 131 -16.68 -27.94 -0.74
C VAL A 131 -15.54 -28.67 -0.02
N ASN A 132 -14.54 -29.12 -0.77
CA ASN A 132 -13.27 -29.59 -0.22
C ASN A 132 -12.30 -28.42 -0.03
N LYS A 133 -11.05 -28.71 0.38
CA LYS A 133 -10.04 -27.65 0.57
C LYS A 133 -9.62 -26.95 -0.73
N THR A 134 -9.68 -27.66 -1.86
CA THR A 134 -9.15 -27.23 -3.15
C THR A 134 -10.15 -27.33 -4.29
N ASP A 135 -11.22 -28.12 -4.11
CA ASP A 135 -12.13 -28.50 -5.20
C ASP A 135 -13.60 -28.51 -4.72
N LEU A 136 -14.51 -28.24 -5.64
CA LEU A 136 -15.92 -28.56 -5.49
C LEU A 136 -16.15 -30.00 -5.98
N LEU A 137 -16.84 -30.81 -5.18
CA LEU A 137 -17.20 -32.18 -5.51
C LEU A 137 -18.70 -32.25 -5.82
N PHE A 138 -19.01 -32.78 -6.99
CA PHE A 138 -20.35 -33.16 -7.44
C PHE A 138 -20.43 -34.67 -7.53
N ARG A 139 -21.37 -35.28 -6.79
CA ARG A 139 -21.53 -36.72 -6.70
C ARG A 139 -22.82 -37.17 -7.34
N TYR A 140 -22.72 -38.14 -8.24
CA TYR A 140 -23.86 -38.75 -8.93
C TYR A 140 -23.81 -40.25 -8.76
N ASP A 141 -24.82 -40.81 -8.10
CA ASP A 141 -24.98 -42.24 -7.89
C ASP A 141 -26.10 -42.75 -8.82
N SER A 142 -25.77 -43.69 -9.72
CA SER A 142 -26.71 -44.27 -10.68
C SER A 142 -26.75 -45.79 -10.56
N PRO A 143 -27.93 -46.41 -10.39
CA PRO A 143 -28.06 -47.87 -10.46
C PRO A 143 -27.62 -48.42 -11.83
N SER A 144 -27.10 -49.65 -11.88
CA SER A 144 -26.53 -50.24 -13.10
C SER A 144 -27.53 -50.43 -14.26
N ASP A 145 -28.83 -50.46 -13.95
CA ASP A 145 -29.97 -50.59 -14.86
C ASP A 145 -30.67 -49.23 -15.13
N ALA A 146 -30.09 -48.12 -14.66
CA ALA A 146 -30.58 -46.77 -14.98
C ALA A 146 -30.19 -46.35 -16.41
N PRO A 147 -30.95 -45.45 -17.05
CA PRO A 147 -30.59 -44.89 -18.34
C PRO A 147 -29.34 -44.02 -18.15
N LEU A 148 -28.53 -43.88 -19.20
CA LEU A 148 -27.35 -43.04 -19.14
C LEU A 148 -27.74 -41.62 -18.72
N VAL A 149 -27.20 -41.15 -17.59
CA VAL A 149 -27.37 -39.76 -17.15
C VAL A 149 -26.26 -38.94 -17.76
N ASP A 150 -26.60 -37.82 -18.41
CA ASP A 150 -25.61 -36.85 -18.85
C ASP A 150 -25.10 -36.05 -17.64
N VAL A 151 -24.12 -36.65 -16.95
CA VAL A 151 -23.44 -36.07 -15.79
C VAL A 151 -22.79 -34.75 -16.16
N ARG A 152 -22.18 -34.67 -17.36
CA ARG A 152 -21.48 -33.47 -17.81
C ARG A 152 -22.42 -32.28 -17.91
N SER A 153 -23.52 -32.40 -18.66
CA SER A 153 -24.50 -31.32 -18.80
C SER A 153 -25.13 -30.92 -17.45
N SER A 154 -25.26 -31.89 -16.54
CA SER A 154 -25.78 -31.65 -15.19
C SER A 154 -24.82 -30.80 -14.36
N VAL A 155 -23.52 -31.12 -14.37
CA VAL A 155 -22.49 -30.33 -13.67
C VAL A 155 -22.36 -28.95 -14.31
N GLU A 156 -22.34 -28.83 -15.64
CA GLU A 156 -22.24 -27.54 -16.34
C GLU A 156 -23.36 -26.58 -15.94
N ARG A 157 -24.60 -27.08 -15.80
CA ARG A 157 -25.74 -26.28 -15.32
C ARG A 157 -25.50 -25.72 -13.93
N VAL A 158 -25.09 -26.57 -12.98
CA VAL A 158 -24.84 -26.14 -11.60
C VAL A 158 -23.65 -25.19 -11.53
N LEU A 159 -22.59 -25.43 -12.31
CA LEU A 159 -21.46 -24.52 -12.41
C LEU A 159 -21.87 -23.15 -12.92
N ASN A 160 -22.77 -23.08 -13.93
CA ASN A 160 -23.28 -21.82 -14.45
C ASN A 160 -24.08 -21.04 -13.41
N GLU A 161 -24.87 -21.73 -12.59
CA GLU A 161 -25.51 -21.09 -11.43
C GLU A 161 -24.45 -20.58 -10.46
N ILE A 162 -23.46 -21.40 -10.07
CA ILE A 162 -22.38 -21.00 -9.15
C ILE A 162 -21.65 -19.76 -9.66
N GLU A 163 -21.29 -19.67 -10.94
CA GLU A 163 -20.63 -18.47 -11.50
C GLU A 163 -21.49 -17.21 -11.41
N GLN A 164 -22.82 -17.31 -11.54
CA GLN A 164 -23.69 -16.15 -11.35
C GLN A 164 -23.58 -15.62 -9.92
N TYR A 165 -23.54 -16.50 -8.91
CA TYR A 165 -23.32 -16.10 -7.52
C TYR A 165 -21.91 -15.53 -7.32
N LEU A 166 -20.89 -16.17 -7.88
CA LEU A 166 -19.51 -15.69 -7.81
C LEU A 166 -19.34 -14.32 -8.46
N ALA A 167 -20.05 -14.04 -9.57
CA ALA A 167 -20.02 -12.73 -10.21
C ALA A 167 -20.58 -11.63 -9.29
N LEU A 168 -21.70 -11.90 -8.60
CA LEU A 168 -22.28 -10.98 -7.62
C LEU A 168 -21.35 -10.75 -6.43
N GLN A 169 -20.78 -11.83 -5.88
CA GLN A 169 -19.79 -11.74 -4.80
C GLN A 169 -18.54 -10.94 -5.24
N ARG A 170 -18.02 -11.21 -6.44
CA ARG A 170 -16.82 -10.56 -6.99
C ARG A 170 -17.03 -9.06 -7.11
N ALA A 171 -18.20 -8.60 -7.53
CA ALA A 171 -18.53 -7.17 -7.57
C ALA A 171 -18.47 -6.53 -6.16
N MET A 172 -19.02 -7.19 -5.14
CA MET A 172 -18.96 -6.70 -3.75
C MET A 172 -17.53 -6.67 -3.21
N ILE A 173 -16.76 -7.74 -3.45
CA ILE A 173 -15.35 -7.86 -3.03
C ILE A 173 -14.50 -6.79 -3.73
N GLN A 174 -14.71 -6.56 -5.03
CA GLN A 174 -14.00 -5.53 -5.79
C GLN A 174 -14.29 -4.13 -5.24
N ALA A 175 -15.56 -3.80 -4.97
CA ALA A 175 -15.93 -2.53 -4.39
C ALA A 175 -15.29 -2.32 -3.00
N TYR A 176 -15.26 -3.36 -2.17
CA TYR A 176 -14.58 -3.36 -0.88
C TYR A 176 -13.07 -3.13 -1.05
N ASN A 177 -12.40 -3.92 -1.89
CA ASN A 177 -10.96 -3.86 -2.11
C ASN A 177 -10.51 -2.50 -2.70
N GLN A 178 -11.31 -1.91 -3.59
CA GLN A 178 -11.05 -0.55 -4.11
C GLN A 178 -11.17 0.52 -3.02
N GLY A 179 -12.07 0.32 -2.05
CA GLY A 179 -12.24 1.22 -0.91
C GLY A 179 -11.16 1.09 0.18
N LEU A 180 -10.44 -0.03 0.25
CA LEU A 180 -9.47 -0.33 1.31
C LEU A 180 -8.37 0.73 1.44
N ALA A 181 -7.85 1.24 0.33
CA ALA A 181 -6.77 2.23 0.36
C ALA A 181 -7.21 3.53 1.03
N ASN A 182 -8.40 4.03 0.65
CA ASN A 182 -8.97 5.24 1.22
C ASN A 182 -9.36 5.05 2.69
N GLN A 183 -9.97 3.91 3.04
CA GLN A 183 -10.31 3.59 4.43
C GLN A 183 -9.06 3.50 5.31
N SER A 184 -8.00 2.84 4.83
CA SER A 184 -6.73 2.71 5.55
C SER A 184 -6.10 4.08 5.79
N ALA A 185 -6.01 4.92 4.75
CA ALA A 185 -5.47 6.27 4.86
C ALA A 185 -6.25 7.12 5.88
N GLN A 186 -7.58 7.09 5.82
CA GLN A 186 -8.43 7.83 6.77
C GLN A 186 -8.21 7.38 8.21
N CYS A 187 -8.15 6.07 8.47
CA CYS A 187 -7.94 5.55 9.83
C CYS A 187 -6.57 5.94 10.38
N ILE A 188 -5.52 5.83 9.55
CA ILE A 188 -4.16 6.23 9.91
C ILE A 188 -4.12 7.71 10.25
N GLU A 189 -4.60 8.58 9.36
CA GLU A 189 -4.55 10.04 9.56
C GLU A 189 -5.36 10.48 10.78
N GLN A 190 -6.58 9.94 10.97
CA GLN A 190 -7.40 10.25 12.15
C GLN A 190 -6.70 9.87 13.46
N ARG A 191 -5.99 8.73 13.49
CA ARG A 191 -5.23 8.30 14.66
C ARG A 191 -3.99 9.17 14.87
N ARG A 192 -3.24 9.48 13.80
CA ARG A 192 -2.05 10.37 13.83
C ARG A 192 -2.41 11.74 14.38
N THR A 193 -3.41 12.40 13.81
CA THR A 193 -3.85 13.74 14.23
C THR A 193 -4.24 13.77 15.71
N ARG A 194 -4.97 12.75 16.19
CA ARG A 194 -5.35 12.65 17.62
C ARG A 194 -4.13 12.48 18.54
N LEU A 195 -3.14 11.70 18.14
CA LEU A 195 -1.90 11.50 18.93
C LEU A 195 -1.03 12.77 18.93
N LEU A 196 -0.91 13.46 17.79
CA LEU A 196 -0.18 14.72 17.70
C LEU A 196 -0.82 15.81 18.57
N ALA A 197 -2.14 15.99 18.48
CA ALA A 197 -2.88 16.93 19.34
C ALA A 197 -2.76 16.57 20.83
N GLN A 198 -2.68 15.28 21.18
CA GLN A 198 -2.41 14.86 22.56
C GLN A 198 -0.99 15.24 22.99
N SER A 199 0.00 15.05 22.12
CA SER A 199 1.39 15.41 22.41
C SER A 199 1.58 16.91 22.59
N GLU A 200 0.94 17.74 21.77
CA GLU A 200 0.97 19.21 21.87
C GLU A 200 0.36 19.69 23.19
N ARG A 201 -0.79 19.15 23.60
CA ARG A 201 -1.40 19.46 24.90
C ARG A 201 -0.50 19.10 26.07
N VAL A 202 0.20 17.98 25.98
CA VAL A 202 1.12 17.54 27.03
C VAL A 202 2.37 18.44 27.08
N ALA A 203 2.90 18.86 25.93
CA ALA A 203 4.00 19.83 25.86
C ALA A 203 3.60 21.20 26.44
N ALA A 204 2.36 21.64 26.20
CA ALA A 204 1.82 22.90 26.72
C ALA A 204 1.66 22.93 28.25
N LEU A 205 1.64 21.77 28.93
CA LEU A 205 1.56 21.72 30.40
C LEU A 205 2.84 22.19 31.09
N GLY A 206 3.99 22.23 30.41
CA GLY A 206 5.27 22.63 31.00
C GLY A 206 5.79 21.70 32.11
N ILE A 207 5.11 20.56 32.35
CA ILE A 207 5.47 19.57 33.36
C ILE A 207 6.24 18.44 32.69
N PRO A 208 7.43 18.04 33.18
CA PRO A 208 8.19 16.93 32.63
C PRO A 208 7.35 15.65 32.61
N VAL A 209 7.10 15.09 31.42
CA VAL A 209 6.37 13.85 31.26
C VAL A 209 7.18 12.71 31.88
N ARG A 210 6.58 12.01 32.85
CA ARG A 210 7.17 10.79 33.43
C ARG A 210 7.40 9.78 32.29
N ARG A 211 8.67 9.45 32.04
CA ARG A 211 9.04 8.39 31.10
C ARG A 211 8.40 7.09 31.58
N ARG A 212 7.64 6.41 30.70
CA ARG A 212 7.38 4.98 30.90
C ARG A 212 8.72 4.27 30.68
N GLU A 213 9.26 3.65 31.71
CA GLU A 213 10.42 2.76 31.61
C GLU A 213 10.08 1.47 30.85
N ASP A 214 8.79 1.24 30.57
CA ASP A 214 8.25 0.03 29.95
C ASP A 214 8.09 0.15 28.42
N ALA A 215 8.95 0.91 27.73
CA ALA A 215 9.05 0.75 26.28
C ALA A 215 9.78 -0.58 26.02
N PRO A 216 9.12 -1.63 25.49
CA PRO A 216 9.77 -2.92 25.32
C PRO A 216 10.95 -2.76 24.36
N LYS A 217 12.15 -2.92 24.90
CA LYS A 217 13.34 -3.24 24.13
C LYS A 217 13.12 -4.63 23.55
N THR A 218 13.21 -4.73 22.23
CA THR A 218 13.41 -5.98 21.49
C THR A 218 12.18 -6.89 21.38
N TYR A 219 11.66 -7.03 20.16
CA TYR A 219 10.92 -8.24 19.77
C TYR A 219 11.77 -9.01 18.75
N ALA A 220 12.51 -10.00 19.25
CA ALA A 220 12.89 -11.16 18.46
C ALA A 220 11.67 -12.10 18.48
N VAL A 221 11.14 -12.46 17.31
CA VAL A 221 10.18 -13.58 17.20
C VAL A 221 10.82 -14.63 16.30
N PRO A 222 10.93 -15.89 16.76
CA PRO A 222 11.55 -16.97 16.02
C PRO A 222 10.65 -17.50 14.91
N THR A 223 11.32 -18.16 13.98
CA THR A 223 10.87 -18.84 12.78
C THR A 223 9.70 -19.79 13.00
N VAL A 224 8.62 -19.63 12.22
CA VAL A 224 7.90 -20.75 11.60
C VAL A 224 7.42 -20.28 10.22
N GLN A 225 7.93 -20.92 9.16
CA GLN A 225 7.45 -20.69 7.80
C GLN A 225 6.03 -21.22 7.63
N LYS A 226 5.10 -20.33 7.26
CA LYS A 226 3.90 -20.57 6.46
C LYS A 226 3.63 -19.30 5.66
N LYS A 227 3.12 -19.46 4.42
CA LYS A 227 2.94 -18.46 3.34
C LYS A 227 2.99 -17.00 3.83
N ALA A 228 3.93 -16.22 3.27
CA ALA A 228 4.34 -14.92 3.76
C ALA A 228 3.16 -13.95 3.94
N ALA A 229 2.67 -13.83 5.19
CA ALA A 229 1.88 -12.69 5.60
C ALA A 229 2.72 -11.43 5.40
N PRO A 230 2.11 -10.30 4.97
CA PRO A 230 2.81 -9.03 4.88
C PRO A 230 3.48 -8.73 6.21
N LYS A 231 4.79 -8.49 6.18
CA LYS A 231 5.52 -8.09 7.38
C LYS A 231 5.22 -6.61 7.61
N LEU A 232 4.85 -6.27 8.84
CA LEU A 232 4.80 -4.88 9.27
C LEU A 232 6.11 -4.19 8.88
N PRO A 233 6.07 -3.02 8.24
CA PRO A 233 7.28 -2.31 7.87
C PRO A 233 8.14 -2.04 9.12
N PRO A 234 9.48 -2.03 8.96
CA PRO A 234 10.37 -1.71 10.07
C PRO A 234 10.11 -0.28 10.53
N ALA A 235 9.85 -0.11 11.82
CA ALA A 235 9.71 1.20 12.42
C ALA A 235 11.06 1.66 12.98
N SER A 236 11.35 2.97 12.92
CA SER A 236 12.53 3.54 13.56
C SER A 236 12.55 3.19 15.05
N ALA A 237 13.70 2.74 15.57
CA ALA A 237 13.87 2.32 16.96
C ALA A 237 13.98 3.51 17.95
N MET A 238 13.98 4.74 17.46
CA MET A 238 14.09 5.95 18.28
C MET A 238 12.72 6.47 18.74
N PRO A 239 12.61 7.04 19.96
CA PRO A 239 11.38 7.67 20.44
C PRO A 239 10.91 8.77 19.49
N PHE A 240 9.62 8.80 19.12
CA PHE A 240 9.03 9.89 18.34
C PHE A 240 9.01 11.16 19.21
N LYS A 241 9.76 12.18 18.82
CA LYS A 241 9.61 13.54 19.34
C LYS A 241 8.92 14.36 18.25
N PRO A 242 7.77 15.02 18.52
CA PRO A 242 7.26 16.07 17.64
C PRO A 242 8.30 17.18 17.68
N GLU A 243 9.09 17.25 16.62
CA GLU A 243 10.09 18.28 16.40
C GLU A 243 9.53 19.24 15.34
N PRO A 244 9.91 20.53 15.35
CA PRO A 244 9.43 21.48 14.36
C PRO A 244 9.84 20.98 12.97
N THR A 245 8.88 20.39 12.26
CA THR A 245 9.05 20.00 10.86
C THR A 245 8.58 21.18 10.03
N TRP A 246 9.47 21.73 9.20
CA TRP A 246 9.09 22.80 8.27
C TRP A 246 7.88 22.36 7.44
N ALA A 247 6.83 23.17 7.45
CA ALA A 247 5.55 22.80 6.85
C ALA A 247 5.75 22.53 5.35
N MET A 248 5.03 21.55 4.79
CA MET A 248 5.16 21.24 3.36
C MET A 248 4.81 22.46 2.50
N GLU A 249 3.87 23.28 2.96
CA GLU A 249 3.46 24.55 2.37
C GLU A 249 4.64 25.53 2.26
N GLN A 250 5.45 25.66 3.32
CA GLN A 250 6.61 26.53 3.33
C GLN A 250 7.74 25.99 2.44
N TYR A 251 7.95 24.67 2.43
CA TYR A 251 8.88 24.01 1.51
C TYR A 251 8.51 24.25 0.04
N GLU A 252 7.25 24.04 -0.32
CA GLU A 252 6.77 24.34 -1.68
C GLU A 252 6.88 25.82 -2.01
N GLN A 253 6.66 26.71 -1.04
CA GLN A 253 6.84 28.15 -1.24
C GLN A 253 8.31 28.49 -1.53
N ALA A 254 9.27 27.89 -0.81
CA ALA A 254 10.69 28.09 -1.09
C ALA A 254 11.09 27.57 -2.46
N LEU A 255 10.60 26.39 -2.85
CA LEU A 255 10.82 25.86 -4.20
C LEU A 255 10.25 26.78 -5.28
N ARG A 256 9.07 27.37 -5.06
CA ARG A 256 8.50 28.37 -5.99
C ARG A 256 9.36 29.62 -6.10
N ILE A 257 9.84 30.16 -4.98
CA ILE A 257 10.75 31.32 -4.99
C ILE A 257 12.05 30.99 -5.75
N MET A 258 12.59 29.79 -5.56
CA MET A 258 13.75 29.32 -6.33
C MET A 258 13.41 29.19 -7.81
N GLN A 259 12.25 28.65 -8.18
CA GLN A 259 11.80 28.55 -9.56
C GLN A 259 11.65 29.92 -10.24
N ASP A 260 11.09 30.91 -9.54
CA ASP A 260 10.92 32.28 -10.06
C ASP A 260 12.28 32.93 -10.41
N MET A 261 13.37 32.50 -9.75
CA MET A 261 14.72 32.94 -10.10
C MET A 261 15.12 32.54 -11.52
N ALA A 262 14.58 31.45 -12.08
CA ALA A 262 14.82 31.07 -13.48
C ALA A 262 14.38 32.19 -14.44
N ILE A 263 13.22 32.80 -14.17
CA ILE A 263 12.68 33.91 -14.97
C ILE A 263 13.62 35.13 -14.90
N VAL A 264 14.22 35.39 -13.74
CA VAL A 264 15.19 36.48 -13.57
C VAL A 264 16.45 36.21 -14.41
N MET A 265 16.93 34.96 -14.43
CA MET A 265 18.07 34.55 -15.24
C MET A 265 17.80 34.69 -16.75
N GLU A 266 16.60 34.33 -17.19
CA GLU A 266 16.17 34.48 -18.59
C GLU A 266 16.04 35.94 -19.01
N ARG A 267 15.59 36.83 -18.11
CA ARG A 267 15.42 38.27 -18.39
C ARG A 267 16.72 39.07 -18.36
N SER A 268 17.78 38.56 -17.75
CA SER A 268 19.04 39.30 -17.59
C SER A 268 20.27 38.41 -17.84
N PRO A 269 20.39 37.79 -19.02
CA PRO A 269 21.36 36.72 -19.23
C PRO A 269 22.82 37.15 -19.10
N GLU A 270 23.15 38.38 -19.52
CA GLU A 270 24.50 38.95 -19.41
C GLU A 270 24.98 39.06 -17.95
N ALA A 271 24.06 39.30 -17.00
CA ALA A 271 24.40 39.40 -15.59
C ALA A 271 24.80 38.04 -14.99
N PHE A 272 24.25 36.93 -15.50
CA PHE A 272 24.48 35.58 -14.96
C PHE A 272 25.56 34.79 -15.68
N LYS A 273 26.07 35.30 -16.81
CA LYS A 273 27.07 34.64 -17.64
C LYS A 273 28.42 34.42 -16.93
N SER A 274 28.91 35.42 -16.20
CA SER A 274 30.19 35.37 -15.48
C SER A 274 30.08 34.77 -14.07
N MET A 275 28.87 34.48 -13.60
CA MET A 275 28.64 34.00 -12.24
C MET A 275 29.06 32.53 -12.07
N ASN A 276 29.71 32.24 -10.94
CA ASN A 276 30.04 30.91 -10.47
C ASN A 276 28.95 30.36 -9.53
N GLU A 277 29.09 29.12 -9.05
CA GLU A 277 28.10 28.45 -8.17
C GLU A 277 27.80 29.28 -6.92
N GLU A 278 28.84 29.89 -6.34
CA GLU A 278 28.75 30.70 -5.12
C GLU A 278 27.98 32.00 -5.34
N ALA A 279 28.24 32.70 -6.45
CA ALA A 279 27.53 33.91 -6.82
C ALA A 279 26.04 33.63 -7.12
N LEU A 280 25.75 32.55 -7.86
CA LEU A 280 24.36 32.13 -8.11
C LEU A 280 23.65 31.80 -6.81
N ARG A 281 24.29 31.01 -5.94
CA ARG A 281 23.76 30.67 -4.60
C ARG A 281 23.44 31.92 -3.77
N GLN A 282 24.31 32.93 -3.80
CA GLN A 282 24.05 34.20 -3.11
C GLN A 282 22.78 34.88 -3.62
N HIS A 283 22.53 34.88 -4.93
CA HIS A 283 21.31 35.44 -5.49
C HIS A 283 20.05 34.69 -5.02
N PHE A 284 20.08 33.35 -4.99
CA PHE A 284 18.97 32.56 -4.42
C PHE A 284 18.75 32.89 -2.94
N LEU A 285 19.84 33.03 -2.16
CA LEU A 285 19.76 33.36 -0.74
C LEU A 285 19.09 34.73 -0.49
N VAL A 286 19.47 35.75 -1.26
CA VAL A 286 18.89 37.10 -1.15
C VAL A 286 17.39 37.09 -1.48
N GLN A 287 16.98 36.36 -2.53
CA GLN A 287 15.56 36.25 -2.89
C GLN A 287 14.75 35.50 -1.83
N LEU A 288 15.31 34.41 -1.30
CA LEU A 288 14.67 33.64 -0.22
C LEU A 288 14.49 34.51 1.02
N ASN A 289 15.55 35.15 1.51
CA ASN A 289 15.46 36.00 2.70
C ASN A 289 14.53 37.20 2.47
N GLY A 290 14.58 37.87 1.31
CA GLY A 290 13.69 38.99 1.02
C GLY A 290 12.20 38.64 1.03
N GLN A 291 11.84 37.45 0.54
CA GLN A 291 10.45 36.99 0.45
C GLN A 291 9.95 36.26 1.71
N PHE A 292 10.85 35.63 2.47
CA PHE A 292 10.51 34.96 3.73
C PHE A 292 10.53 35.90 4.93
N GLU A 293 11.54 36.77 5.09
CA GLU A 293 11.61 37.71 6.22
C GLU A 293 10.50 38.77 6.16
N GLY A 294 10.13 39.22 4.95
CA GLY A 294 9.03 40.16 4.73
C GLY A 294 7.64 39.62 5.11
N LYS A 295 7.49 38.31 5.35
CA LYS A 295 6.24 37.65 5.76
C LYS A 295 6.13 37.39 7.27
N ALA A 296 7.02 37.97 8.09
CA ALA A 296 7.00 37.87 9.54
C ALA A 296 7.14 36.43 10.10
N THR A 297 7.80 35.52 9.37
CA THR A 297 8.00 34.13 9.79
C THR A 297 9.22 33.91 10.70
N GLY A 298 10.13 34.88 10.82
CA GLY A 298 11.34 34.74 11.66
C GLY A 298 12.34 33.68 11.17
N GLU A 299 12.12 33.14 9.97
CA GLU A 299 12.92 32.11 9.30
C GLU A 299 14.01 32.75 8.44
N THR A 300 15.29 32.58 8.82
CA THR A 300 16.43 33.12 8.06
C THR A 300 17.25 32.01 7.41
N PHE A 301 17.41 32.08 6.09
CA PHE A 301 18.29 31.19 5.36
C PHE A 301 19.75 31.64 5.54
N ASN A 302 20.60 30.68 5.89
CA ASN A 302 22.02 30.84 6.14
C ASN A 302 22.85 29.98 5.18
N MET A 303 24.15 30.24 5.14
CA MET A 303 25.11 29.41 4.42
C MET A 303 25.74 28.37 5.34
N SER A 304 26.06 27.21 4.79
CA SER A 304 27.04 26.27 5.36
C SER A 304 27.93 25.76 4.26
N GLY A 305 29.22 25.63 4.52
CA GLY A 305 30.18 25.27 3.47
C GLY A 305 30.23 26.29 2.33
N LYS A 306 30.56 25.82 1.12
CA LYS A 306 30.72 26.66 -0.08
C LYS A 306 29.46 26.74 -0.95
N THR A 307 28.64 25.70 -0.94
CA THR A 307 27.58 25.48 -1.94
C THR A 307 26.18 25.28 -1.36
N ASP A 308 26.03 25.31 -0.02
CA ASP A 308 24.79 24.90 0.62
C ASP A 308 23.97 26.11 1.12
N ILE A 309 22.66 26.04 0.94
CA ILE A 309 21.66 26.94 1.52
C ILE A 309 20.93 26.16 2.62
N LEU A 310 20.96 26.67 3.84
CA LEU A 310 20.32 26.05 5.00
C LEU A 310 19.24 26.98 5.55
N LEU A 311 18.08 26.44 5.89
CA LEU A 311 17.16 27.12 6.80
C LEU A 311 17.35 26.55 8.21
N ARG A 312 17.50 27.43 9.20
CA ARG A 312 17.58 27.02 10.61
C ARG A 312 16.40 27.56 11.42
N GLU A 313 15.83 26.69 12.25
CA GLU A 313 14.86 27.04 13.27
C GLU A 313 15.42 26.64 14.64
N ALA A 314 15.65 27.63 15.52
CA ALA A 314 16.47 27.50 16.72
C ALA A 314 17.89 26.93 16.42
N ASP A 315 18.25 25.77 16.98
CA ASP A 315 19.56 25.12 16.78
C ASP A 315 19.53 24.00 15.71
N ARG A 316 18.50 23.95 14.84
CA ARG A 316 18.26 22.83 13.93
C ARG A 316 18.16 23.30 12.48
N ASN A 317 18.75 22.55 11.55
CA ASN A 317 18.45 22.70 10.14
C ASN A 317 17.05 22.14 9.89
N VAL A 318 16.26 22.75 9.03
CA VAL A 318 14.91 22.27 8.66
C VAL A 318 14.72 22.17 7.14
N PHE A 319 15.67 22.75 6.39
CA PHE A 319 15.79 22.63 4.94
C PHE A 319 17.24 22.76 4.52
N ILE A 320 17.63 21.96 3.54
CA ILE A 320 18.97 21.96 2.94
C ILE A 320 18.80 21.98 1.43
N ALA A 321 19.42 22.95 0.77
CA ALA A 321 19.58 22.96 -0.68
C ALA A 321 21.07 22.97 -1.06
N GLU A 322 21.45 22.09 -1.96
CA GLU A 322 22.79 22.04 -2.56
C GLU A 322 22.76 22.70 -3.94
N CYS A 323 23.67 23.63 -4.20
CA CYS A 323 23.83 24.25 -5.51
C CYS A 323 24.98 23.61 -6.29
N LYS A 324 24.75 23.19 -7.54
CA LYS A 324 25.78 22.55 -8.36
C LYS A 324 25.65 22.85 -9.85
N PHE A 325 26.75 23.19 -10.53
CA PHE A 325 26.79 23.12 -12.00
C PHE A 325 26.78 21.66 -12.45
N TRP A 326 25.99 21.41 -13.48
CA TRP A 326 26.01 20.13 -14.16
C TRP A 326 27.37 19.92 -14.84
N LYS A 327 28.13 18.95 -14.34
CA LYS A 327 29.41 18.47 -14.92
C LYS A 327 29.33 16.99 -15.31
N GLY A 328 28.11 16.48 -15.46
CA GLY A 328 27.81 15.08 -15.77
C GLY A 328 27.38 14.24 -14.56
N PRO A 329 26.96 12.97 -14.80
CA PRO A 329 26.31 12.14 -13.80
C PRO A 329 27.14 11.83 -12.56
N LYS A 330 28.47 11.74 -12.69
CA LYS A 330 29.37 11.45 -11.56
C LYS A 330 29.37 12.59 -10.53
N ALA A 331 29.55 13.82 -11.00
CA ALA A 331 29.52 15.02 -10.16
C ALA A 331 28.15 15.22 -9.50
N PHE A 332 27.07 14.82 -10.18
CA PHE A 332 25.73 14.86 -9.62
C PHE A 332 25.52 13.81 -8.52
N LYS A 333 26.06 12.60 -8.67
CA LYS A 333 26.06 11.59 -7.60
C LYS A 333 26.76 12.12 -6.35
N GLU A 334 27.92 12.76 -6.51
CA GLU A 334 28.67 13.37 -5.40
C GLU A 334 27.83 14.45 -4.68
N ALA A 335 26.99 15.20 -5.40
CA ALA A 335 26.06 16.16 -4.79
C ALA A 335 24.95 15.47 -3.97
N ILE A 336 24.42 14.33 -4.44
CA ILE A 336 23.47 13.51 -3.65
C ILE A 336 24.16 12.98 -2.40
N ASP A 337 25.37 12.44 -2.52
CA ASP A 337 26.14 11.91 -1.40
C ASP A 337 26.45 13.01 -0.36
N GLN A 338 26.83 14.20 -0.83
CA GLN A 338 27.11 15.39 -0.01
C GLN A 338 25.87 15.84 0.76
N LEU A 339 24.73 15.97 0.07
CA LEU A 339 23.45 16.33 0.68
C LEU A 339 23.00 15.28 1.70
N LEU A 340 23.18 13.99 1.40
CA LEU A 340 22.92 12.90 2.35
C LEU A 340 23.91 12.88 3.52
N GLY A 341 25.09 13.48 3.38
CA GLY A 341 26.07 13.67 4.45
C GLY A 341 25.76 14.84 5.37
N TYR A 342 25.21 15.93 4.84
CA TYR A 342 24.79 17.10 5.63
C TYR A 342 23.42 16.98 6.26
N THR A 343 22.58 16.07 5.74
CA THR A 343 21.33 15.70 6.39
C THR A 343 21.65 14.97 7.67
N THR A 344 21.90 15.74 8.72
CA THR A 344 21.85 15.24 10.10
C THR A 344 20.52 14.53 10.28
N TRP A 345 20.54 13.38 10.93
CA TRP A 345 19.49 12.47 11.42
C TRP A 345 18.01 12.93 11.58
N ARG A 346 17.65 14.20 11.37
CA ARG A 346 16.39 14.86 11.72
C ARG A 346 15.58 15.51 10.58
N ASP A 347 16.04 15.56 9.33
CA ASP A 347 15.32 16.33 8.28
C ASP A 347 14.84 15.54 7.07
N GLY A 348 13.58 15.76 6.69
CA GLY A 348 12.88 15.04 5.63
C GLY A 348 12.67 15.81 4.32
N LYS A 349 13.22 17.03 4.16
CA LYS A 349 13.02 17.86 2.95
C LYS A 349 14.30 18.55 2.51
N THR A 350 14.68 18.33 1.25
CA THR A 350 15.94 18.80 0.67
C THR A 350 15.74 19.21 -0.79
N ALA A 351 16.69 19.96 -1.34
CA ALA A 351 16.71 20.28 -2.75
C ALA A 351 18.13 20.23 -3.35
N ILE A 352 18.22 19.97 -4.66
CA ILE A 352 19.44 20.20 -5.43
C ILE A 352 19.09 21.17 -6.56
N LEU A 353 19.76 22.32 -6.59
CA LEU A 353 19.67 23.30 -7.66
C LEU A 353 20.78 23.00 -8.67
N VAL A 354 20.40 22.43 -9.82
CA VAL A 354 21.31 22.07 -10.90
C VAL A 354 21.38 23.22 -11.90
N PHE A 355 22.55 23.82 -12.02
CA PHE A 355 22.82 24.86 -13.02
C PHE A 355 23.34 24.22 -14.30
N ASN A 356 22.58 24.33 -15.37
CA ASN A 356 22.92 23.80 -16.68
C ASN A 356 23.41 24.93 -17.61
N ARG A 357 24.66 24.85 -18.06
CA ARG A 357 25.28 25.80 -18.99
C ARG A 357 25.73 25.09 -20.25
N GLY A 358 25.06 25.35 -21.37
CA GLY A 358 25.47 24.88 -22.70
C GLY A 358 25.23 23.40 -23.01
N ILE A 359 24.52 22.64 -22.17
CA ILE A 359 24.10 21.27 -22.46
C ILE A 359 22.59 21.23 -22.70
N ASP A 360 22.14 20.36 -23.60
CA ASP A 360 20.72 20.10 -23.83
C ASP A 360 20.01 19.66 -22.54
N THR A 361 18.90 20.31 -22.19
CA THR A 361 18.17 20.10 -20.94
C THR A 361 17.65 18.66 -20.82
N THR A 362 17.20 18.06 -21.91
CA THR A 362 16.72 16.67 -21.93
C THR A 362 17.83 15.70 -21.54
N THR A 363 19.04 15.94 -22.04
CA THR A 363 20.22 15.14 -21.70
C THR A 363 20.56 15.24 -20.21
N VAL A 364 20.48 16.45 -19.64
CA VAL A 364 20.68 16.68 -18.19
C VAL A 364 19.60 15.99 -17.37
N MET A 365 18.34 16.14 -17.76
CA MET A 365 17.19 15.53 -17.09
C MET A 365 17.28 14.00 -17.04
N ASN A 366 17.59 13.38 -18.18
CA ASN A 366 17.78 11.92 -18.25
C ASN A 366 18.97 11.46 -17.40
N GLY A 367 20.07 12.22 -17.42
CA GLY A 367 21.25 11.93 -16.60
C GLY A 367 20.99 12.03 -15.10
N ILE A 368 20.18 13.00 -14.67
CA ILE A 368 19.72 13.15 -13.28
C ILE A 368 18.84 11.97 -12.90
N ASP A 369 17.78 11.69 -13.66
CA ASP A 369 16.79 10.68 -13.31
C ASP A 369 17.40 9.28 -13.23
N ALA A 370 18.25 8.92 -14.20
CA ALA A 370 19.00 7.66 -14.16
C ALA A 370 19.87 7.57 -12.90
N ARG A 371 20.62 8.65 -12.57
CA ARG A 371 21.55 8.62 -11.45
C ARG A 371 20.86 8.57 -10.09
N VAL A 372 19.72 9.26 -9.93
CA VAL A 372 18.94 9.17 -8.69
C VAL A 372 18.38 7.76 -8.53
N LYS A 373 17.82 7.16 -9.59
CA LYS A 373 17.25 5.80 -9.54
C LYS A 373 18.29 4.70 -9.26
N GLU A 374 19.53 4.89 -9.71
CA GLU A 374 20.66 4.00 -9.40
C GLU A 374 21.22 4.17 -7.98
N HIS A 375 20.84 5.23 -7.27
CA HIS A 375 21.40 5.52 -5.95
C HIS A 375 20.94 4.48 -4.91
N PRO A 376 21.83 3.94 -4.05
CA PRO A 376 21.47 2.90 -3.07
C PRO A 376 20.38 3.33 -2.07
N ASN A 377 20.23 4.63 -1.87
CA ASN A 377 19.21 5.22 -1.00
C ASN A 377 17.90 5.54 -1.74
N PHE A 378 17.79 5.28 -3.04
CA PHE A 378 16.55 5.54 -3.78
C PHE A 378 15.41 4.64 -3.30
N LYS A 379 14.23 5.23 -3.04
CA LYS A 379 13.02 4.47 -2.70
C LYS A 379 11.98 4.55 -3.82
N ARG A 380 11.62 5.75 -4.25
CA ARG A 380 10.61 5.97 -5.32
C ARG A 380 10.69 7.36 -5.93
N ALA A 381 10.18 7.47 -7.16
CA ALA A 381 9.85 8.76 -7.78
C ALA A 381 8.48 9.26 -7.29
N VAL A 382 8.33 10.58 -7.24
CA VAL A 382 7.08 11.26 -6.89
C VAL A 382 6.64 12.05 -8.12
N THR A 383 5.38 11.87 -8.54
CA THR A 383 4.80 12.72 -9.58
C THR A 383 4.78 14.15 -9.07
N TRP A 384 5.54 15.03 -9.73
CA TRP A 384 5.61 16.44 -9.41
C TRP A 384 5.49 17.20 -10.71
N SER A 385 4.39 17.94 -10.86
CA SER A 385 4.00 18.63 -12.09
C SER A 385 4.84 19.89 -12.30
N HIS A 386 6.10 19.72 -12.67
CA HIS A 386 7.00 20.81 -13.05
C HIS A 386 7.86 20.39 -14.24
N GLU A 387 8.00 21.26 -15.24
CA GLU A 387 8.65 20.92 -16.51
C GLU A 387 10.18 20.81 -16.39
N SER A 388 10.79 21.51 -15.43
CA SER A 388 12.23 21.60 -15.25
C SER A 388 12.76 20.96 -13.96
N GLY A 389 12.13 19.90 -13.47
CA GLY A 389 12.59 19.24 -12.26
C GLY A 389 11.96 17.90 -11.96
N PHE A 390 12.47 17.29 -10.90
CA PHE A 390 12.03 15.98 -10.44
C PHE A 390 11.87 15.97 -8.92
N ARG A 391 11.02 15.07 -8.43
CA ARG A 391 10.90 14.81 -7.01
C ARG A 391 11.04 13.33 -6.72
N TYR A 392 11.84 13.02 -5.72
CA TYR A 392 12.17 11.67 -5.30
C TYR A 392 12.04 11.54 -3.79
N VAL A 393 11.84 10.30 -3.35
CA VAL A 393 11.98 9.90 -1.96
C VAL A 393 13.21 9.02 -1.86
N LEU A 394 14.15 9.44 -1.01
CA LEU A 394 15.33 8.69 -0.66
C LEU A 394 15.25 8.23 0.81
N ARG A 395 16.05 7.24 1.15
CA ARG A 395 16.28 6.74 2.50
C ARG A 395 17.43 7.50 3.15
N ALA A 396 17.36 7.81 4.43
CA ALA A 396 18.51 8.34 5.16
C ALA A 396 19.67 7.32 5.22
N ASN A 397 20.91 7.79 5.36
CA ASN A 397 22.09 6.91 5.50
C ASN A 397 22.05 6.12 6.82
N ASP A 398 21.57 6.74 7.90
CA ASP A 398 21.70 6.21 9.25
C ASP A 398 20.46 5.46 9.77
N ASP A 399 19.31 5.52 9.06
CA ASP A 399 18.07 4.85 9.45
C ASP A 399 17.26 4.42 8.22
N ALA A 400 17.09 3.10 8.06
CA ALA A 400 16.38 2.54 6.92
C ALA A 400 14.86 2.82 6.92
N GLY A 401 14.29 3.19 8.07
CA GLY A 401 12.88 3.53 8.21
C GLY A 401 12.57 5.01 7.93
N ARG A 402 13.59 5.87 7.70
CA ARG A 402 13.40 7.30 7.48
C ARG A 402 13.50 7.69 6.01
N GLU A 403 12.49 8.43 5.57
CA GLU A 403 12.39 8.99 4.23
C GLU A 403 12.77 10.47 4.22
N LEU A 404 13.44 10.89 3.15
CA LEU A 404 13.73 12.27 2.85
C LEU A 404 13.30 12.60 1.42
N ILE A 405 12.62 13.73 1.28
CA ILE A 405 12.17 14.27 0.00
C ILE A 405 13.34 15.03 -0.61
N LEU A 406 13.73 14.62 -1.81
CA LEU A 406 14.68 15.32 -2.65
C LEU A 406 13.93 15.92 -3.83
N THR A 407 13.94 17.25 -3.93
CA THR A 407 13.49 17.94 -5.15
C THR A 407 14.70 18.43 -5.93
N VAL A 408 14.81 18.02 -7.18
CA VAL A 408 15.86 18.48 -8.09
C VAL A 408 15.27 19.51 -9.03
N LEU A 409 15.83 20.72 -9.03
CA LEU A 409 15.44 21.83 -9.89
C LEU A 409 16.55 22.12 -10.88
N ILE A 410 16.22 22.26 -12.16
CA ILE A 410 17.18 22.50 -13.22
C ILE A 410 17.00 23.92 -13.74
N PHE A 411 18.07 24.70 -13.71
CA PHE A 411 18.10 26.09 -14.17
C PHE A 411 19.02 26.22 -15.37
N HIS A 412 18.52 26.86 -16.43
CA HIS A 412 19.37 27.22 -17.55
C HIS A 412 20.18 28.47 -17.19
N VAL A 413 21.50 28.34 -17.17
CA VAL A 413 22.40 29.46 -16.95
C VAL A 413 23.04 29.83 -18.29
N PRO A 414 22.95 31.09 -18.73
CA PRO A 414 23.58 31.57 -19.96
C PRO A 414 25.07 31.24 -20.01
N ALA A 415 25.54 30.87 -21.21
CA ALA A 415 26.94 30.53 -21.49
C ALA A 415 27.76 31.76 -21.89
#